data_AF-A0A923P0H5-F1
#
_entry.id   AF-A0A923P0H5-F1
#
_cell.length_a   1.000
_cell.length_b   1.000
_cell.length_c   1.000
_cell.angle_alpha   90.00
_cell.angle_beta   90.00
_cell.angle_gamma   90.00
#
_symmetry.space_group_name_H-M   'P 1'
#
loop_
_entity.id
_entity.type
_entity.pdbx_description
1 polymer ?
#
loop_
_entity_poly.entity_id
_entity_poly.type
_entity_poly.pdbx_seq_one_letter_code
_entity_poly.pdbx_strand_id
1 'polypeptide(L)' 'MSLFDFLGVLLALYTLLAVARGRVHAKDGWRMRELERDDTPVDFWTIIALYALLSLALVAWF' A
#
# COMPACT_ATOMS: atom_id res chain seq x y z
N MET A 1 -21.28 4.91 3.39
CA MET A 1 -20.01 4.52 2.78
C MET A 1 -19.90 5.24 1.46
N SER A 2 -19.02 6.22 1.40
CA SER A 2 -18.67 6.92 0.17
C SER A 2 -17.76 6.04 -0.70
N LEU A 3 -17.53 6.43 -1.95
CA LEU A 3 -16.53 5.77 -2.81
C LEU A 3 -15.12 5.83 -2.18
N PHE A 4 -14.80 6.92 -1.48
CA PHE A 4 -13.51 7.11 -0.82
C PHE A 4 -13.33 6.16 0.37
N ASP A 5 -14.37 5.98 1.19
CA ASP A 5 -14.37 4.97 2.26
C ASP A 5 -14.07 3.58 1.70
N PHE A 6 -14.75 3.21 0.61
CA PHE A 6 -14.58 1.89 -0.01
C PHE A 6 -13.15 1.71 -0.55
N LEU A 7 -12.62 2.73 -1.23
CA LEU A 7 -11.23 2.73 -1.72
C LEU A 7 -10.22 2.67 -0.57
N GLY A 8 -10.48 3.39 0.52
CA GLY A 8 -9.64 3.40 1.71
C GLY A 8 -9.60 2.01 2.38
N VAL A 9 -10.75 1.36 2.55
CA VAL A 9 -10.85 -0.01 3.08
C VAL A 9 -10.16 -1.02 2.16
N LEU A 10 -10.38 -0.92 0.84
CA LEU A 10 -9.73 -1.80 -0.13
C LEU A 10 -8.21 -1.64 -0.11
N LEU A 11 -7.71 -0.41 -0.01
CA LEU A 11 -6.29 -0.12 0.11
C LEU A 11 -5.72 -0.66 1.43
N ALA A 12 -6.44 -0.54 2.55
CA ALA A 12 -6.04 -1.13 3.82
C ALA A 12 -5.87 -2.66 3.70
N LEU A 13 -6.85 -3.34 3.10
CA LEU A 13 -6.82 -4.78 2.87
C LEU A 13 -5.64 -5.19 1.98
N TYR A 14 -5.40 -4.45 0.89
CA TYR A 14 -4.25 -4.69 0.03
C TYR A 14 -2.92 -4.51 0.78
N THR A 15 -2.82 -3.45 1.60
CA THR A 15 -1.60 -3.18 2.38
C THR A 15 -1.32 -4.31 3.38
N LEU A 16 -2.34 -4.81 4.07
CA LEU A 16 -2.22 -5.97 4.96
C LEU A 16 -1.82 -7.25 4.20
N LEU A 17 -2.41 -7.48 3.03
CA LEU A 17 -2.06 -8.60 2.17
C LEU A 17 -0.60 -8.53 1.71
N ALA A 18 -0.12 -7.34 1.36
CA ALA A 18 1.26 -7.10 0.95
C ALA A 18 2.25 -7.37 2.10
N VAL A 19 1.92 -6.93 3.33
CA VAL A 19 2.69 -7.24 4.53
C VAL A 19 2.73 -8.75 4.79
N ALA A 20 1.58 -9.43 4.69
CA ALA A 20 1.48 -10.87 4.94
C ALA A 20 2.25 -11.71 3.89
N ARG A 21 2.24 -11.29 2.62
CA ARG A 21 3.01 -11.94 1.54
C ARG A 21 4.49 -11.55 1.54
N GLY A 22 4.85 -10.45 2.20
CA GLY A 22 6.18 -9.88 2.12
C GLY A 22 6.51 -9.30 0.74
N ARG A 23 5.50 -9.00 -0.09
CA ARG A 23 5.68 -8.45 -1.44
C ARG A 23 4.67 -7.36 -1.72
N VAL A 24 5.12 -6.26 -2.33
CA VAL A 24 4.26 -5.14 -2.72
C VAL A 24 4.57 -4.70 -4.14
N HIS A 25 3.53 -4.45 -4.92
CA HIS A 25 3.70 -3.87 -6.24
C HIS A 25 3.80 -2.35 -6.10
N ALA A 26 4.96 -1.81 -6.42
CA ALA A 26 5.23 -0.39 -6.44
C ALA A 26 5.53 0.06 -7.88
N LYS A 27 5.23 1.32 -8.17
CA LYS A 27 5.64 1.92 -9.43
C LYS A 27 7.10 2.38 -9.29
N ASP A 28 7.98 1.86 -10.13
CA ASP A 28 9.38 2.26 -10.21
C ASP A 28 9.64 2.85 -11.61
N GLY A 29 9.53 4.18 -11.71
CA GLY A 29 9.63 4.91 -12.98
C GLY A 29 8.51 4.56 -13.98
N TRP A 30 8.89 4.02 -15.14
CA TRP A 30 7.96 3.60 -16.21
C TRP A 30 7.49 2.15 -16.11
N ARG A 31 8.00 1.35 -15.17
CA ARG A 31 7.57 -0.04 -14.98
C ARG A 31 6.98 -0.26 -13.60
N MET A 32 6.08 -1.23 -13.53
CA MET A 32 5.65 -1.79 -12.26
C MET A 32 6.75 -2.74 -11.79
N ARG A 33 7.18 -2.58 -10.54
CA ARG A 33 8.17 -3.44 -9.90
C ARG A 33 7.54 -4.08 -8.67
N GLU A 34 7.75 -5.38 -8.52
CA GLU A 34 7.43 -6.06 -7.27
C GLU A 34 8.61 -5.89 -6.32
N LEU A 35 8.36 -5.30 -5.16
CA LEU A 35 9.34 -5.16 -4.09
C LEU A 35 9.08 -6.30 -3.09
N GLU A 36 10.08 -7.14 -2.89
CA GLU A 36 10.08 -8.13 -1.81
C GLU A 36 10.74 -7.54 -0.57
N ARG A 37 10.17 -7.88 0.60
CA ARG A 37 10.66 -7.43 1.90
C ARG A 37 12.12 -7.82 2.15
N ASP A 38 12.54 -8.96 1.64
CA ASP A 38 13.87 -9.51 1.89
C ASP A 38 14.95 -8.93 0.96
N ASP A 39 14.56 -8.47 -0.24
CA ASP A 39 15.47 -7.87 -1.22
C ASP A 39 15.68 -6.37 -0.94
N THR A 40 14.58 -5.65 -0.66
CA THR A 40 14.59 -4.18 -0.45
C THR A 40 13.71 -3.78 0.73
N PRO A 41 14.13 -4.09 1.99
CA PRO A 41 13.29 -3.90 3.17
C PRO A 41 12.88 -2.44 3.40
N VAL A 42 13.80 -1.48 3.18
CA VAL A 42 13.54 -0.06 3.41
C VAL A 42 12.47 0.46 2.43
N ASP A 43 12.60 0.13 1.15
CA ASP A 43 11.65 0.56 0.12
C ASP A 43 10.28 -0.11 0.32
N PHE A 44 10.28 -1.40 0.66
CA PHE A 44 9.07 -2.14 1.01
C PHE A 44 8.30 -1.45 2.14
N TRP A 45 8.96 -1.20 3.28
CA TRP A 45 8.30 -0.55 4.43
C TRP A 45 7.88 0.88 4.14
N THR A 46 8.62 1.60 3.30
CA THR A 46 8.25 2.96 2.86
C THR A 46 6.95 2.95 2.07
N ILE A 47 6.81 2.03 1.10
CA ILE A 47 5.58 1.88 0.32
C ILE A 47 4.40 1.47 1.22
N ILE A 48 4.61 0.51 2.13
CA ILE A 48 3.59 0.10 3.08
C ILE A 48 3.12 1.27 3.95
N ALA A 49 4.04 2.07 4.48
CA ALA A 49 3.72 3.24 5.29
C ALA A 49 2.91 4.27 4.49
N LEU A 50 3.28 4.54 3.23
CA LEU A 50 2.55 5.44 2.35
C LEU A 50 1.14 4.93 2.05
N TYR A 51 0.96 3.63 1.78
CA TYR A 51 -0.36 3.06 1.51
C TYR A 51 -1.25 3.05 2.76
N ALA A 52 -0.67 2.81 3.94
CA ALA A 52 -1.40 2.91 5.21
C ALA A 52 -1.86 4.36 5.48
N LEU A 53 -0.98 5.35 5.30
CA LEU A 53 -1.30 6.77 5.43
C LEU A 53 -2.39 7.21 4.44
N LEU A 54 -2.28 6.78 3.19
CA LEU A 54 -3.27 7.10 2.16
C LEU A 54 -4.63 6.47 2.46
N SER A 55 -4.64 5.23 2.94
CA SER A 55 -5.87 4.55 3.37
C SER A 55 -6.54 5.30 4.53
N LEU A 56 -5.78 5.72 5.54
CA LEU A 56 -6.30 6.53 6.63
C LEU A 56 -6.85 7.87 6.14
N ALA A 57 -6.14 8.55 5.24
CA ALA A 57 -6.63 9.81 4.66
C ALA A 57 -7.94 9.62 3.88
N LEU A 58 -8.08 8.52 3.13
CA LEU A 58 -9.29 8.21 2.36
C LEU A 58 -10.52 7.95 3.22
N VAL A 59 -10.35 7.37 4.42
CA VAL A 59 -11.46 7.05 5.33
C VAL A 59 -11.73 8.15 6.36
N ALA A 60 -10.69 8.86 6.81
CA ALA A 60 -10.81 9.82 7.90
C ALA A 60 -11.02 11.27 7.45
N TRP A 61 -10.63 11.62 6.22
CA TRP A 61 -10.63 13.01 5.74
C TRP A 61 -11.63 13.29 4.61
N PHE A 62 -11.86 12.33 3.72
CA PHE A 62 -12.76 12.45 2.56
C PHE A 62 -14.17 11.91 2.86
#